data_AF-A0A7J8Y6L1-F1
#
_entry.id   AF-A0A7J8Y6L1-F1
#
_cell.length_a   1.000
_cell.length_b   1.000
_cell.length_c   1.000
_cell.angle_alpha   90.00
_cell.angle_beta   90.00
_cell.angle_gamma   90.00
#
_symmetry.space_group_name_H-M   'P 1'
#
loop_
_entity.id
_entity.type
_entity.pdbx_description
1 polymer ?
#
loop_
_entity_poly.entity_id
_entity_poly.type
_entity_poly.pdbx_seq_one_letter_code
_entity_poly.pdbx_strand_id
1 'polypeptide(L)' 'MLKDYVVAKVIIVCLALAWSSWAAYPFMSSAVNPNRKALALYPVLLMYLSVGFLIIAID' A
#
# COMPACT_ATOMS: atom_id res chain seq x y z
N MET A 1 -18.21 13.27 14.81
CA MET A 1 -18.61 13.07 13.39
C MET A 1 -17.40 13.15 12.47
N LEU A 2 -16.88 14.32 12.05
CA LEU A 2 -15.72 14.40 11.13
C LEU A 2 -14.47 13.63 11.60
N LYS A 3 -14.14 13.71 12.89
CA LYS A 3 -12.98 13.02 13.48
C LYS A 3 -13.10 11.49 13.41
N ASP A 4 -14.32 10.97 13.50
CA ASP A 4 -14.58 9.52 13.44
C ASP A 4 -14.44 9.00 12.01
N TYR A 5 -14.83 9.78 11.01
CA TYR A 5 -14.66 9.44 9.59
C TYR A 5 -13.19 9.43 9.16
N VAL A 6 -12.38 10.36 9.65
CA VAL A 6 -10.93 10.39 9.34
C VAL A 6 -10.24 9.17 9.94
N VAL A 7 -10.54 8.81 11.19
CA VAL A 7 -9.98 7.61 11.83
C VAL A 7 -10.41 6.35 11.07
N ALA A 8 -11.68 6.24 10.68
CA ALA A 8 -12.17 5.12 9.87
C ALA A 8 -11.48 5.05 8.49
N LYS A 9 -11.31 6.19 7.79
CA LYS A 9 -10.57 6.28 6.52
C LYS A 9 -9.16 5.74 6.67
N VAL A 10 -8.43 6.16 7.70
CA VAL A 10 -7.05 5.70 7.96
C VAL A 10 -7.02 4.19 8.17
N ILE A 11 -7.95 3.62 8.95
CA ILE A 11 -8.03 2.17 9.18
C ILE A 11 -8.29 1.42 7.87
N ILE A 12 -9.25 1.88 7.07
CA ILE A 12 -9.60 1.26 5.78
C ILE A 12 -8.41 1.32 4.82
N VAL A 13 -7.73 2.47 4.74
CA VAL A 13 -6.54 2.65 3.91
C VAL A 13 -5.43 1.71 4.36
N CYS A 14 -5.12 1.61 5.65
CA CYS A 14 -4.10 0.67 6.15
C CYS A 14 -4.43 -0.79 5.83
N LEU A 15 -5.68 -1.21 5.98
CA LEU A 15 -6.11 -2.57 5.63
C LEU A 15 -5.97 -2.83 4.12
N ALA A 16 -6.39 -1.89 3.29
CA ALA A 16 -6.25 -1.99 1.83
C ALA A 16 -4.78 -2.03 1.40
N LEU A 17 -3.93 -1.19 1.99
CA LEU A 17 -2.48 -1.18 1.73
C LEU A 17 -1.84 -2.53 2.08
N ALA A 18 -2.17 -3.08 3.26
CA ALA A 18 -1.66 -4.37 3.70
C ALA A 18 -2.12 -5.50 2.77
N TRP A 19 -3.39 -5.51 2.38
CA TRP A 19 -3.96 -6.49 1.47
C TRP A 19 -3.34 -6.43 0.07
N SER A 20 -3.26 -5.23 -0.52
CA SER A 20 -2.68 -5.04 -1.85
C SER A 20 -1.19 -5.39 -1.87
N SER A 21 -0.44 -5.05 -0.80
CA SER A 21 0.98 -5.41 -0.69
C SER A 21 1.18 -6.92 -0.55
N TRP A 22 0.34 -7.59 0.24
CA TRP A 22 0.37 -9.06 0.36
C TRP A 22 0.08 -9.73 -0.97
N ALA A 23 -0.96 -9.28 -1.68
CA ALA A 23 -1.34 -9.85 -2.96
C ALA A 23 -0.27 -9.61 -4.05
N ALA A 24 0.39 -8.46 -4.06
CA ALA A 24 1.43 -8.12 -5.05
C ALA A 24 2.77 -8.82 -4.79
N TYR A 25 3.11 -9.10 -3.52
CA TYR A 25 4.39 -9.71 -3.12
C TYR A 25 4.74 -11.03 -3.86
N PRO A 26 3.85 -12.04 -3.97
CA PRO A 26 4.17 -13.29 -4.66
C PRO A 26 4.38 -13.11 -6.17
N PHE A 27 3.65 -12.20 -6.83
CA PHE A 27 3.80 -11.95 -8.27
C PHE A 27 5.12 -11.27 -8.61
N MET A 28 5.51 -10.26 -7.83
CA MET A 28 6.76 -9.54 -8.04
C MET A 28 7.98 -10.35 -7.58
N SER A 29 7.90 -11.00 -6.42
CA SER A 29 9.06 -11.69 -5.82
C SER A 29 9.44 -13.01 -6.51
N SER A 30 8.55 -13.58 -7.33
CA SER A 30 8.81 -14.78 -8.14
C SER A 30 9.46 -14.46 -9.49
N ALA A 31 9.28 -13.24 -10.00
CA ALA A 31 9.78 -12.82 -11.30
C ALA A 31 11.23 -12.29 -11.30
N VAL A 32 11.83 -12.06 -10.14
CA VAL A 32 13.18 -11.47 -10.01
C VAL A 32 14.07 -12.23 -9.03
N ASN A 33 15.39 -12.21 -9.33
CA ASN A 33 16.41 -12.81 -8.48
C ASN A 33 16.32 -12.30 -7.03
N PRO A 34 16.61 -13.16 -6.02
CA PRO A 34 16.54 -12.80 -4.58
C PRO A 34 17.23 -11.49 -4.21
N ASN A 35 18.39 -11.21 -4.79
CA ASN A 35 19.16 -9.99 -4.57
C ASN A 35 18.51 -8.71 -5.11
N ARG A 36 17.45 -8.81 -5.93
CA ARG A 36 16.73 -7.68 -6.55
C ARG A 36 15.26 -7.60 -6.16
N LYS A 37 14.77 -8.49 -5.30
CA LYS A 37 13.37 -8.52 -4.85
C LYS A 37 12.95 -7.22 -4.18
N ALA A 38 13.78 -6.68 -3.29
CA ALA A 38 13.51 -5.41 -2.61
C ALA A 38 13.42 -4.23 -3.59
N LEU A 39 14.29 -4.19 -4.60
CA LEU A 39 14.29 -3.17 -5.66
C LEU A 39 13.05 -3.25 -6.56
N ALA A 40 12.55 -4.45 -6.84
CA ALA A 40 11.34 -4.63 -7.65
C ALA A 40 10.05 -4.30 -6.86
N LEU A 41 10.05 -4.54 -5.55
CA LEU A 41 8.88 -4.29 -4.69
C LEU A 41 8.75 -2.83 -4.25
N TYR A 42 9.87 -2.11 -4.10
CA TYR A 42 9.89 -0.72 -3.65
C TYR A 42 8.97 0.24 -4.45
N PRO A 43 8.97 0.24 -5.80
CA PRO A 43 8.10 1.11 -6.59
C PRO A 43 6.60 0.85 -6.34
N VAL A 44 6.20 -0.41 -6.15
CA VAL A 44 4.80 -0.78 -5.89
C VAL A 44 4.36 -0.33 -4.50
N LEU A 45 5.24 -0.52 -3.51
CA LEU A 45 4.97 -0.13 -2.13
C LEU A 45 4.86 1.40 -2.03
N LEU A 46 5.72 2.14 -2.74
CA LEU A 46 5.62 3.59 -2.87
C LEU A 46 4.34 4.05 -3.56
N MET A 47 3.94 3.38 -4.64
CA MET A 47 2.69 3.71 -5.34
C MET A 47 1.49 3.56 -4.40
N TYR A 48 1.41 2.46 -3.65
CA TYR A 48 0.35 2.22 -2.69
C TYR A 48 0.37 3.28 -1.58
N LEU A 49 1.52 3.58 -0.99
CA LEU A 49 1.65 4.63 0.03
C LEU A 49 1.18 5.99 -0.49
N SER A 50 1.60 6.38 -1.70
CA SER A 50 1.19 7.62 -2.36
C SER A 50 -0.34 7.70 -2.51
N VAL A 51 -0.97 6.64 -3.01
CA VAL A 51 -2.43 6.57 -3.17
C VAL A 51 -3.13 6.62 -1.80
N GLY A 52 -2.60 5.92 -0.79
CA GLY A 52 -3.14 5.97 0.58
C GLY A 52 -3.12 7.38 1.17
N PHE A 53 -2.01 8.11 0.99
CA PHE A 53 -1.93 9.52 1.38
C PHE A 53 -2.94 10.40 0.63
N LEU A 54 -3.13 10.15 -0.67
CA LEU A 54 -4.08 10.90 -1.49
C LEU A 54 -5.54 10.68 -1.04
N ILE A 55 -5.91 9.46 -0.66
CA ILE A 55 -7.25 9.13 -0.12
C ILE A 55 -7.49 9.80 1.23
N ILE A 56 -6.45 9.89 2.07
CA ILE A 56 -6.53 10.56 3.37
C ILE A 56 -6.59 12.09 3.20
N ALA A 57 -5.90 12.64 2.20
CA ALA A 57 -5.82 14.07 1.93
C ALA A 57 -7.08 14.63 1.24
N ILE A 58 -7.81 13.80 0.48
CA ILE A 58 -9.11 14.17 -0.08
C ILE A 58 -10.17 14.02 1.02
N ASP A 59 -10.84 15.12 1.35
CA ASP A 59 -11.92 15.19 2.35
C ASP A 59 -13.22 14.58 1.78
#